data_AF-A0A3S5DFP1-F1
#
_entry.id   AF-A0A3S5DFP1-F1
#
_cell.length_a   1.000
_cell.length_b   1.000
_cell.length_c   1.000
_cell.angle_alpha   90.00
_cell.angle_beta   90.00
_cell.angle_gamma   90.00
#
_symmetry.space_group_name_H-M   'P 1'
#
loop_
_entity.id
_entity.type
_entity.pdbx_description
1 polymer ?
#
loop_
_entity_poly.entity_id
_entity_poly.type
_entity_poly.pdbx_seq_one_letter_code
_entity_poly.pdbx_strand_id
1 'polypeptide(L)'
;MGKKTAERLVVEMKDRFKGLNGDLFANSSEINLPARAGKASEADIEAEAAAALVALGYKPQEASRMVSKVAKPGADCETLIRDALRAAL
;
A
#
# COMPACT_ATOMS: atom_id res chain seq x y z
N MET A 1 -2.92 6.76 34.47
CA MET A 1 -2.40 7.01 33.12
C MET A 1 -2.46 8.51 32.88
N GLY A 2 -1.33 9.20 33.06
CA GLY A 2 -1.30 10.64 33.32
C GLY A 2 -1.11 11.50 32.06
N LYS A 3 -1.47 12.79 32.20
CA LYS A 3 -1.29 13.89 31.24
C LYS A 3 0.01 13.82 30.42
N LYS A 4 1.11 13.41 31.05
CA LYS A 4 2.44 13.27 30.43
C LYS A 4 2.52 12.24 29.30
N THR A 5 1.73 11.17 29.37
CA THR A 5 1.66 10.15 28.31
C THR A 5 0.88 10.68 27.10
N ALA A 6 -0.20 11.44 27.35
CA ALA A 6 -0.98 12.09 26.30
C ALA A 6 -0.18 13.20 25.59
N GLU A 7 0.54 14.03 26.35
CA GLU A 7 1.42 15.07 25.79
C GLU A 7 2.53 14.47 24.92
N ARG A 8 3.14 13.36 25.36
CA ARG A 8 4.15 12.64 24.58
C ARG A 8 3.57 12.08 23.28
N LEU A 9 2.37 11.48 23.35
CA LEU A 9 1.69 10.93 22.17
C LEU A 9 1.39 12.01 21.12
N VAL A 10 0.91 13.18 21.55
CA VAL A 10 0.60 14.29 20.64
C VAL A 10 1.85 14.84 19.95
N VAL A 11 2.96 14.96 20.68
CA VAL A 11 4.25 15.39 20.10
C VAL A 11 4.75 14.36 19.09
N GLU A 12 4.71 13.08 19.44
CA GLU A 12 5.18 11.99 18.58
C GLU A 12 4.31 11.85 17.32
N MET A 13 2.99 12.01 17.42
CA MET A 13 2.10 12.05 16.25
C MET A 13 2.35 13.28 15.38
N LYS A 14 2.57 14.46 15.97
CA LYS A 14 2.88 15.69 15.22
C LYS A 14 4.21 15.59 14.49
N ASP A 15 5.21 14.92 15.08
CA ASP A 15 6.51 14.71 14.47
C ASP A 15 6.45 13.70 13.30
N ARG A 16 5.71 12.60 13.49
CA ARG A 16 5.37 11.67 12.39
C ARG A 16 4.60 12.36 11.27
N PHE A 17 3.63 13.22 11.61
CA PHE A 17 2.86 14.00 10.63
C PHE A 17 3.75 14.94 9.81
N LYS A 18 4.77 15.55 10.43
CA LYS A 18 5.74 16.40 9.73
C LYS A 18 6.61 15.64 8.74
N GLY A 19 7.01 14.41 9.07
CA GLY A 19 7.70 13.52 8.13
C GLY A 19 6.80 13.04 6.97
N LEU A 20 5.49 13.00 7.20
CA LEU A 20 4.47 12.61 6.21
C LEU A 20 3.92 13.77 5.36
N ASN A 21 4.19 15.03 5.72
CA ASN A 21 3.61 16.23 5.07
C ASN A 21 4.03 16.42 3.60
N GLY A 22 5.04 15.70 3.10
CA GLY A 22 5.43 15.74 1.69
C GLY A 22 4.68 14.76 0.80
N ASP A 23 4.23 13.62 1.34
CA ASP A 23 3.80 12.46 0.52
C ASP A 23 2.34 12.06 0.76
N LEU A 24 1.78 12.31 1.95
CA LEU A 24 0.36 12.01 2.21
C LEU A 24 -0.60 13.19 1.95
N PHE A 25 -0.12 14.44 2.01
CA PHE A 25 -0.99 15.62 1.83
C PHE A 25 -0.88 16.29 0.47
N ALA A 26 0.13 15.98 -0.35
CA ALA A 26 0.14 16.40 -1.76
C ALA A 26 -0.97 15.73 -2.59
N ASN A 27 -1.53 14.62 -2.09
CA ASN A 27 -2.70 13.93 -2.65
C ASN A 27 -3.97 14.17 -1.81
N SER A 28 -4.09 15.33 -1.14
CA SER A 28 -5.34 15.77 -0.51
C SER A 28 -6.16 16.70 -1.41
N SER A 29 -6.06 16.48 -2.73
CA SER A 29 -7.14 16.79 -3.66
C SER A 29 -7.71 15.44 -4.07
N GLU A 30 -8.93 15.17 -3.59
CA GLU A 30 -9.69 13.96 -3.86
C GLU A 30 -9.22 12.71 -3.09
N ILE A 31 -9.87 12.45 -1.95
CA ILE A 31 -10.34 11.08 -1.70
C ILE A 31 -11.37 10.81 -2.81
N ASN A 32 -10.87 10.57 -4.03
CA ASN A 32 -11.57 9.77 -5.01
C ASN A 32 -11.58 8.39 -4.37
N LEU A 33 -12.62 8.10 -3.58
CA LEU A 33 -13.05 6.72 -3.47
C LEU A 33 -13.27 6.31 -4.93
N PRO A 34 -12.42 5.45 -5.53
CA PRO A 34 -12.64 5.11 -6.92
C PRO A 34 -14.03 4.50 -6.95
N ALA A 35 -14.97 5.19 -7.60
CA ALA A 35 -16.20 4.59 -8.02
C ALA A 35 -15.74 3.40 -8.85
N ARG A 36 -15.83 2.19 -8.26
CA ARG A 36 -15.46 0.91 -8.85
C ARG A 36 -16.47 0.60 -9.95
N ALA A 37 -16.36 1.36 -11.02
CA ALA A 37 -17.15 1.29 -12.24
C ALA A 37 -16.31 1.67 -13.48
N GLY A 38 -14.99 1.83 -13.31
CA GLY A 38 -14.00 1.72 -14.38
C GLY A 38 -13.32 0.37 -14.28
N LYS A 39 -13.00 -0.27 -15.41
CA LYS A 39 -12.11 -1.45 -15.41
C LYS A 39 -10.85 -1.08 -14.64
N ALA A 40 -10.52 -1.83 -13.59
CA ALA A 40 -9.30 -1.63 -12.81
C ALA A 40 -8.12 -1.57 -13.79
N SER A 41 -7.29 -0.54 -13.67
CA SER A 41 -6.09 -0.44 -14.49
C SER A 41 -5.10 -1.53 -14.07
N GLU A 42 -4.19 -1.92 -14.96
CA GLU A 42 -3.14 -2.89 -14.63
C GLU A 42 -2.32 -2.45 -13.40
N ALA A 43 -2.10 -1.13 -13.26
CA ALA A 43 -1.44 -0.55 -12.10
C ALA A 43 -2.25 -0.75 -10.80
N ASP A 44 -3.59 -0.66 -10.85
CA ASP A 44 -4.44 -0.90 -9.68
C ASP A 44 -4.38 -2.37 -9.26
N ILE A 45 -4.36 -3.28 -10.24
CA ILE A 45 -4.27 -4.73 -10.00
C ILE A 45 -2.93 -5.09 -9.36
N GLU A 46 -1.83 -4.52 -9.86
CA GLU A 46 -0.49 -4.72 -9.28
C GLU A 46 -0.40 -4.14 -7.85
N ALA A 47 -0.97 -2.96 -7.61
CA ALA A 47 -0.99 -2.34 -6.30
C ALA A 47 -1.81 -3.16 -5.30
N GLU A 48 -2.97 -3.70 -5.72
CA GLU A 48 -3.81 -4.57 -4.90
C GLU A 48 -3.09 -5.89 -4.56
N ALA A 49 -2.41 -6.49 -5.53
CA ALA A 49 -1.60 -7.69 -5.32
C ALA A 49 -0.45 -7.43 -4.33
N ALA A 50 0.23 -6.28 -4.44
CA ALA A 50 1.30 -5.92 -3.51
C ALA A 50 0.76 -5.71 -2.09
N ALA A 51 -0.39 -5.05 -1.94
CA ALA A 51 -1.05 -4.86 -0.65
C ALA A 51 -1.43 -6.20 0.00
N ALA A 52 -1.92 -7.16 -0.80
CA ALA A 52 -2.23 -8.50 -0.33
C ALA A 52 -0.98 -9.25 0.17
N LEU A 53 0.14 -9.17 -0.54
CA LEU A 53 1.40 -9.75 -0.08
C LEU A 53 1.89 -9.11 1.23
N VAL A 54 1.73 -7.79 1.39
CA VAL A 54 2.05 -7.11 2.65
C VAL A 54 1.17 -7.63 3.80
N ALA A 55 -0.12 -7.86 3.55
CA ALA A 55 -1.03 -8.45 4.53
C ALA A 55 -0.63 -9.89 4.94
N LEU A 56 0.06 -10.63 4.05
CA LEU A 56 0.65 -11.95 4.36
C LEU A 56 1.96 -11.86 5.16
N GLY A 57 2.48 -10.65 5.40
CA GLY A 57 3.69 -10.42 6.20
C GLY A 57 4.94 -10.08 5.40
N TYR A 58 4.86 -9.94 4.07
CA TYR A 58 5.98 -9.47 3.26
C TYR A 58 6.23 -7.98 3.45
N LYS A 59 7.50 -7.56 3.30
CA LYS A 59 7.84 -6.13 3.37
C LYS A 59 7.26 -5.40 2.13
N PRO A 60 6.78 -4.15 2.25
CA PRO A 60 6.20 -3.41 1.11
C PRO A 60 7.11 -3.34 -0.13
N GLN A 61 8.41 -3.12 0.08
CA GLN A 61 9.39 -3.09 -1.01
C GLN A 61 9.60 -4.46 -1.67
N GLU A 62 9.50 -5.53 -0.89
CA GLU A 62 9.64 -6.89 -1.37
C GLU A 62 8.39 -7.32 -2.14
N ALA A 63 7.21 -7.07 -1.58
CA ALA A 63 5.92 -7.31 -2.21
C ALA A 63 5.82 -6.63 -3.58
N SER A 64 6.13 -5.33 -3.66
CA SER A 64 6.13 -4.60 -4.93
C SER A 64 7.09 -5.22 -5.95
N ARG A 65 8.32 -5.57 -5.53
CA ARG A 65 9.29 -6.24 -6.42
C ARG A 65 8.82 -7.62 -6.89
N MET A 66 8.15 -8.39 -6.05
CA MET A 66 7.63 -9.70 -6.40
C MET A 66 6.52 -9.59 -7.43
N VAL A 67 5.59 -8.66 -7.25
CA VAL A 67 4.50 -8.40 -8.20
C VAL A 67 5.05 -7.91 -9.53
N SER A 68 5.95 -6.92 -9.54
CA SER A 68 6.52 -6.41 -10.80
C SER A 68 7.32 -7.46 -11.59
N LYS A 69 7.82 -8.52 -10.95
CA LYS A 69 8.49 -9.64 -11.65
C LYS A 69 7.52 -10.58 -12.35
N VAL A 70 6.29 -10.68 -11.85
CA VAL A 70 5.25 -11.59 -12.37
C VAL A 70 4.15 -10.85 -13.13
N ALA A 71 4.17 -9.52 -13.10
CA ALA A 71 3.28 -8.62 -13.82
C ALA A 71 3.27 -8.94 -15.32
N LYS A 72 2.06 -9.19 -15.84
CA LYS A 72 1.80 -9.46 -17.26
C LYS A 72 0.56 -8.68 -17.69
N PRO A 73 0.51 -8.21 -18.95
CA PRO A 73 -0.67 -7.52 -19.46
C PRO A 73 -1.91 -8.40 -19.33
N GLY A 74 -2.99 -7.82 -18.79
CA GLY A 74 -4.26 -8.52 -18.56
C GLY A 74 -4.24 -9.62 -17.51
N ALA A 75 -3.23 -9.69 -16.64
CA ALA A 75 -3.24 -10.60 -15.50
C ALA A 75 -4.21 -10.14 -14.40
N ASP A 76 -4.96 -11.07 -13.83
CA ASP A 76 -5.82 -10.81 -12.67
C ASP A 76 -5.01 -10.71 -11.37
N CYS A 77 -5.53 -9.97 -10.40
CA CYS A 77 -4.92 -9.77 -9.07
C CYS A 77 -4.59 -11.12 -8.39
N GLU A 78 -5.53 -12.07 -8.42
CA GLU A 78 -5.34 -13.40 -7.83
C GLU A 78 -4.18 -14.16 -8.50
N THR A 79 -4.04 -14.02 -9.82
CA THR A 79 -2.96 -14.66 -10.58
C THR A 79 -1.61 -14.06 -10.21
N LEU A 80 -1.51 -12.74 -10.09
CA LEU A 80 -0.29 -12.07 -9.64
C LEU A 80 0.12 -12.49 -8.23
N ILE A 81 -0.82 -12.57 -7.29
CA ILE A 81 -0.54 -13.03 -5.92
C ILE A 81 -0.03 -14.47 -5.94
N ARG A 82 -0.70 -15.36 -6.69
CA ARG A 82 -0.32 -16.78 -6.77
C ARG A 82 1.06 -16.97 -7.40
N ASP A 83 1.35 -16.27 -8.49
CA ASP A 83 2.64 -16.36 -9.18
C ASP A 83 3.76 -15.74 -8.34
N ALA A 84 3.50 -14.62 -7.64
CA ALA A 84 4.45 -14.01 -6.74
C ALA A 84 4.82 -14.94 -5.57
N LEU A 85 3.82 -15.62 -4.97
CA LEU A 85 4.05 -16.58 -3.89
C LEU A 85 4.80 -17.83 -4.39
N ARG A 86 4.49 -18.31 -5.60
CA ARG A 86 5.23 -19.41 -6.24
C ARG A 86 6.69 -19.07 -6.52
N ALA A 87 6.98 -17.82 -6.86
CA ALA A 87 8.34 -17.36 -7.14
C ALA A 87 9.17 -17.06 -5.87
N ALA A 88 8.52 -16.96 -4.71
CA ALA A 88 9.18 -16.79 -3.41
C ALA A 88 9.53 -18.13 -2.72
N LEU A 89 9.03 -19.24 -3.23
CA LEU A 89 9.37 -20.61 -2.83
C LEU A 89 10.51 -21.15 -3.70
#